data_AF-A0A2D6LQ61-F1
#
_entry.id   AF-A0A2D6LQ61-F1
#
_cell.length_a   1.000
_cell.length_b   1.000
_cell.length_c   1.000
_cell.angle_alpha   90.00
_cell.angle_beta   90.00
_cell.angle_gamma   90.00
#
_symmetry.space_group_name_H-M   'P 1'
#
loop_
_entity.id
_entity.type
_entity.pdbx_description
1 polymer ?
#
loop_
_entity_poly.entity_id
_entity_poly.type
_entity_poly.pdbx_seq_one_letter_code
_entity_poly.pdbx_strand_id
1 'polypeptide(L)'
;MGRKTEEEKEFLVSARKEIGSGLTNAPVWILQKAGKRIYNKRGNRHWRQTDLGTLFKKKQREQGKVKNIKRTKSGKKTITTLKKRRTGKKDSGRR
;
A
#
# COMPACT_ATOMS: atom_id res chain seq x y z
N MET A 1 -12.97 -15.67 -10.93
CA MET A 1 -11.64 -15.73 -10.28
C MET A 1 -10.59 -15.94 -11.36
N GLY A 2 -9.65 -15.01 -11.56
CA GLY A 2 -8.56 -15.20 -12.53
C GLY A 2 -7.55 -16.24 -12.05
N ARG A 3 -7.03 -17.07 -12.96
CA ARG A 3 -5.93 -18.00 -12.66
C ARG A 3 -4.65 -17.18 -12.43
N LYS A 4 -4.06 -17.28 -11.24
CA LYS A 4 -2.77 -16.66 -10.90
C LYS A 4 -1.62 -17.46 -11.50
N THR A 5 -0.62 -16.77 -12.03
CA THR A 5 0.63 -17.40 -12.45
C THR A 5 1.41 -17.90 -11.23
N GLU A 6 2.33 -18.84 -11.43
CA GLU A 6 3.15 -19.39 -10.35
C GLU A 6 4.01 -18.31 -9.69
N GLU A 7 4.62 -17.42 -10.49
CA GLU A 7 5.39 -16.27 -9.99
C GLU A 7 4.54 -15.33 -9.11
N GLU A 8 3.28 -15.08 -9.50
CA GLU A 8 2.38 -14.24 -8.71
C GLU A 8 2.03 -14.92 -7.38
N LYS A 9 1.85 -16.24 -7.37
CA LYS A 9 1.60 -17.00 -6.14
C LYS A 9 2.80 -16.94 -5.20
N GLU A 10 4.01 -17.17 -5.71
CA GLU A 10 5.25 -17.09 -4.91
C GLU A 10 5.47 -15.70 -4.34
N PHE A 11 5.21 -14.65 -5.13
CA PHE A 11 5.27 -13.27 -4.64
C PHE A 11 4.27 -13.02 -3.51
N LEU A 12 3.03 -13.49 -3.62
CA LEU A 12 2.03 -13.30 -2.57
C LEU A 12 2.39 -14.08 -1.30
N VAL A 13 2.93 -15.28 -1.42
CA VAL A 13 3.38 -16.10 -0.27
C VAL A 13 4.57 -15.44 0.43
N SER A 14 5.57 -14.97 -0.33
CA SER A 14 6.73 -14.26 0.23
C SER A 14 6.32 -12.94 0.90
N ALA A 15 5.47 -12.15 0.26
CA ALA A 15 4.93 -10.93 0.85
C ALA A 15 4.17 -11.19 2.16
N ARG A 16 3.42 -12.29 2.24
CA ARG A 16 2.74 -12.70 3.47
C ARG A 16 3.71 -13.07 4.59
N LYS A 17 4.79 -13.80 4.26
CA LYS A 17 5.84 -14.16 5.22
C LYS A 17 6.59 -12.94 5.76
N GLU A 18 6.85 -11.94 4.92
CA GLU A 18 7.46 -10.67 5.35
C GLU A 18 6.56 -9.86 6.29
N ILE A 19 5.23 -9.91 6.08
CA ILE A 19 4.29 -9.09 6.85
C ILE A 19 4.16 -9.59 8.29
N GLY A 20 4.30 -10.90 8.55
CA GLY A 20 4.41 -11.50 9.89
C GLY A 20 3.30 -11.13 10.89
N SER A 21 3.20 -11.84 12.01
CA SER A 21 2.35 -11.41 13.13
C SER A 21 3.23 -10.84 14.24
N GLY A 22 2.99 -9.58 14.63
CA GLY A 22 3.63 -8.97 15.79
C GLY A 22 3.98 -7.50 15.61
N LEU A 23 4.11 -6.81 16.75
CA LEU A 23 4.43 -5.37 16.82
C LEU A 23 5.81 -5.06 16.21
N THR A 24 6.74 -6.01 16.29
CA THR A 24 8.14 -5.80 15.93
C THR A 24 8.61 -6.68 14.76
N ASN A 25 7.91 -7.76 14.38
CA ASN A 25 8.34 -8.79 13.40
C ASN A 25 9.77 -9.36 13.57
N ALA A 26 10.58 -8.78 14.44
CA ALA A 26 11.96 -9.11 14.69
C ALA A 26 12.01 -10.16 15.80
N PRO A 27 12.82 -11.23 15.64
CA PRO A 27 13.14 -12.15 16.71
C PRO A 27 13.62 -11.45 17.98
N VAL A 28 13.29 -12.00 19.14
CA VAL A 28 13.63 -11.43 20.46
C VAL A 28 15.13 -11.18 20.62
N TRP A 29 15.99 -12.07 20.12
CA TRP A 29 17.44 -11.92 20.20
C TRP A 29 17.97 -10.67 19.46
N ILE A 30 17.31 -10.25 18.38
CA ILE A 30 17.68 -9.02 17.65
C ILE A 30 17.33 -7.79 18.49
N LEU A 31 16.16 -7.82 19.16
CA LEU A 31 15.73 -6.75 20.06
C LEU A 31 16.69 -6.62 21.24
N GLN A 32 17.14 -7.75 21.80
CA GLN A 32 18.11 -7.81 22.90
C GLN A 32 19.48 -7.28 22.47
N LYS A 33 20.00 -7.70 21.30
CA LYS A 33 21.28 -7.18 20.77
C LYS A 33 21.25 -5.69 20.46
N ALA A 34 20.14 -5.18 19.93
CA ALA A 34 20.01 -3.78 19.55
C ALA A 34 19.76 -2.84 20.75
N GLY A 35 19.38 -3.38 21.92
CA GLY A 35 19.04 -2.61 23.12
C GLY A 35 17.81 -1.70 22.96
N LYS A 36 17.02 -1.88 21.90
CA LYS A 36 15.88 -1.01 21.57
C LYS A 36 14.73 -1.76 20.91
N ARG A 37 13.51 -1.23 21.06
CA ARG A 37 12.32 -1.72 20.36
C ARG A 37 12.44 -1.41 18.86
N ILE A 38 12.45 -2.44 18.02
CA ILE A 38 12.44 -2.31 16.55
C ILE A 38 11.00 -2.38 16.08
N TYR A 39 10.40 -1.24 15.74
CA TYR A 39 9.01 -1.18 15.27
C TYR A 39 8.87 -1.69 13.84
N ASN A 40 7.88 -2.56 13.61
CA ASN A 40 7.55 -3.00 12.27
C ASN A 40 6.77 -1.91 11.51
N LYS A 41 7.47 -1.11 10.70
CA LYS A 41 6.86 -0.09 9.82
C LYS A 41 5.85 -0.66 8.82
N ARG A 42 5.86 -1.98 8.59
CA ARG A 42 4.96 -2.69 7.66
C ARG A 42 3.85 -3.47 8.38
N GLY A 43 3.80 -3.44 9.72
CA GLY A 43 2.85 -4.23 10.53
C GLY A 43 1.40 -3.75 10.43
N ASN A 44 1.17 -2.49 10.07
CA ASN A 44 -0.17 -1.94 9.86
C ASN A 44 -0.74 -2.28 8.47
N ARG A 45 -0.13 -3.20 7.71
CA ARG A 45 -0.67 -3.64 6.42
C ARG A 45 -1.88 -4.52 6.61
N HIS A 46 -3.05 -3.99 6.26
CA HIS A 46 -4.29 -4.76 6.18
C HIS A 46 -4.58 -5.19 4.74
N TRP A 47 -5.23 -6.34 4.55
CA TRP A 47 -5.54 -6.88 3.23
C TRP A 47 -6.43 -5.93 2.40
N ARG A 48 -7.30 -5.14 3.05
CA ARG A 48 -8.15 -4.14 2.37
C ARG A 48 -7.39 -2.88 1.95
N GLN A 49 -6.32 -2.54 2.66
CA GLN A 49 -5.58 -1.29 2.46
C GLN A 49 -4.33 -1.50 1.59
N THR A 50 -3.86 -2.74 1.46
CA THR A 50 -2.61 -3.05 0.78
C THR A 50 -2.88 -3.68 -0.58
N ASP A 51 -2.55 -2.95 -1.64
CA ASP A 51 -2.59 -3.50 -2.98
C ASP A 51 -1.26 -4.20 -3.33
N LEU A 52 -1.21 -5.50 -3.10
CA LEU A 52 -0.05 -6.34 -3.47
C LEU A 52 0.06 -6.54 -4.98
N GLY A 53 -1.02 -6.40 -5.74
CA GLY A 53 -1.02 -6.58 -7.19
C GLY A 53 -0.27 -5.46 -7.91
N THR A 54 -0.43 -4.21 -7.48
CA THR A 54 0.37 -3.08 -8.01
C THR A 54 1.84 -3.18 -7.62
N LEU A 55 2.15 -3.66 -6.41
CA LEU A 55 3.53 -3.94 -6.00
C LEU A 55 4.20 -5.01 -6.86
N PHE A 56 3.48 -6.10 -7.17
CA PHE A 56 3.99 -7.15 -8.06
C PHE A 56 4.30 -6.59 -9.45
N LYS A 57 3.38 -5.82 -10.04
CA LYS A 57 3.58 -5.15 -11.33
C LYS A 57 4.76 -4.20 -11.32
N LYS A 58 4.99 -3.49 -10.22
CA LYS A 58 6.15 -2.61 -10.05
C LYS A 58 7.46 -3.41 -10.04
N LYS A 59 7.52 -4.48 -9.24
CA LYS A 59 8.71 -5.36 -9.19
C LYS A 59 9.00 -6.01 -10.55
N GLN A 60 7.98 -6.46 -11.27
CA GLN A 60 8.11 -7.04 -12.61
C GLN A 60 8.65 -6.03 -13.63
N ARG A 61 8.30 -4.74 -13.50
CA ARG A 61 8.89 -3.65 -14.31
C ARG A 61 10.34 -3.37 -13.93
N GLU A 62 10.66 -3.33 -12.63
CA GLU A 62 12.02 -3.13 -12.13
C GLU A 62 12.97 -4.27 -12.56
N GLN A 63 12.46 -5.52 -12.60
CA GLN A 63 13.18 -6.69 -13.10
C GLN A 63 13.30 -6.73 -14.63
N GLY A 64 12.74 -5.74 -15.34
CA GLY A 64 12.84 -5.66 -16.80
C GLY A 64 12.09 -6.77 -17.54
N LYS A 65 11.23 -7.55 -16.88
CA LYS A 65 10.38 -8.58 -17.51
C LYS A 65 9.29 -7.95 -18.37
N VAL A 66 8.86 -6.73 -18.03
CA VAL A 66 7.93 -5.92 -18.81
C VAL A 66 8.71 -4.99 -19.75
N LYS A 67 9.36 -5.54 -20.77
CA LYS A 67 9.92 -4.72 -21.86
C LYS A 67 8.76 -4.25 -22.75
N ASN A 68 8.80 -2.97 -23.13
CA ASN A 68 8.02 -2.40 -24.24
C ASN A 68 6.56 -1.97 -23.99
N ILE A 69 6.24 -1.38 -22.83
CA ILE A 69 5.01 -0.56 -22.75
C ILE A 69 5.33 0.84 -23.29
N LYS A 70 4.81 1.16 -24.48
CA LYS A 70 4.83 2.53 -25.03
C LYS A 70 4.35 3.49 -23.93
N ARG A 71 5.19 4.46 -23.56
CA ARG A 71 4.82 5.52 -22.60
C ARG A 71 3.66 6.33 -23.18
N THR A 72 2.43 6.02 -22.80
CA THR A 72 1.29 6.91 -23.09
C THR A 72 1.46 8.17 -22.24
N LYS A 73 1.39 9.34 -22.87
CA LYS A 73 1.51 10.64 -22.21
C LYS A 73 0.51 10.70 -21.05
N SER A 74 1.00 10.88 -19.83
CA SER A 74 0.16 11.15 -18.67
C SER A 74 -0.47 12.53 -18.83
N GLY A 75 -1.69 12.60 -19.36
CA GLY A 75 -2.50 13.82 -19.28
C GLY A 75 -2.74 14.21 -17.82
N LYS A 76 -2.78 15.51 -17.54
CA LYS A 76 -3.16 16.06 -16.23
C LYS A 76 -4.50 15.46 -15.81
N LYS A 77 -4.52 14.68 -14.74
CA LYS A 77 -5.78 14.31 -14.06
C LYS A 77 -6.35 15.60 -13.48
N THR A 78 -7.35 16.17 -14.14
CA THR A 78 -8.18 17.23 -13.56
C THR A 78 -8.81 16.67 -12.30
N ILE A 79 -8.33 17.17 -11.15
CA ILE A 79 -8.99 17.00 -9.86
C ILE A 79 -10.34 17.69 -10.03
N THR A 80 -11.39 16.92 -10.29
CA THR A 80 -12.75 17.42 -10.16
C THR A 80 -12.96 17.65 -8.68
N THR A 81 -12.82 18.91 -8.29
CA THR A 81 -13.19 19.44 -7.00
C THR A 81 -14.60 18.97 -6.69
N LEU A 82 -14.72 18.03 -5.75
CA LEU A 82 -15.99 17.63 -5.20
C LEU A 82 -16.51 18.80 -4.35
N LYS A 83 -17.17 19.73 -5.05
CA LYS A 83 -18.37 20.45 -4.64
C LYS A 83 -18.45 20.83 -3.16
N LYS A 84 -17.85 21.99 -2.85
CA LYS A 84 -18.49 23.12 -2.16
C LYS A 84 -19.96 22.85 -1.79
N ARG A 85 -20.24 22.47 -0.53
CA ARG A 85 -21.59 22.56 0.08
C ARG A 85 -21.62 22.20 1.58
N ARG A 86 -20.95 22.97 2.44
CA ARG A 86 -21.34 23.14 3.86
C ARG A 86 -20.94 24.53 4.38
N THR A 87 -21.49 25.59 3.79
CA THR A 87 -21.63 26.89 4.47
C THR A 87 -23.09 27.02 4.90
N GLY A 88 -23.43 26.31 5.98
CA GLY A 88 -24.67 26.51 6.72
C GLY A 88 -24.51 27.74 7.60
N LYS A 89 -25.02 28.85 7.09
CA LYS A 89 -25.16 30.15 7.74
C LYS A 89 -25.82 29.97 9.13
N LYS A 90 -25.11 30.29 10.21
CA LYS A 90 -25.71 30.50 11.54
C LYS A 90 -26.27 31.92 11.58
N ASP A 91 -27.52 32.09 11.15
CA ASP A 91 -28.29 33.30 11.46
C ASP A 91 -28.91 33.09 12.85
N SER A 92 -28.19 33.46 13.91
CA SER A 92 -28.73 33.60 15.26
C SER A 92 -29.28 35.02 15.43
N GLY A 93 -30.60 35.18 15.33
CA GLY A 93 -31.25 36.46 15.62
C GLY A 93 -32.71 36.56 15.18
N ARG A 94 -33.63 36.03 16.01
CA ARG A 94 -34.95 36.62 16.34
C ARG A 94 -35.79 35.61 17.14
N ARG A 95 -35.95 35.87 18.42
CA ARG A 95 -37.22 36.09 19.12
C ARG A 95 -36.92 36.43 20.58
#